data_AF-A0A530P7U2-F1
#
_entry.id   AF-A0A530P7U2-F1
#
_cell.length_a   1.000
_cell.length_b   1.000
_cell.length_c   1.000
_cell.angle_alpha   90.00
_cell.angle_beta   90.00
_cell.angle_gamma   90.00
#
_symmetry.space_group_name_H-M   'P 1'
#
loop_
_entity.id
_entity.type
_entity.pdbx_description
1 polymer ?
#
loop_
_entity_poly.entity_id
_entity_poly.type
_entity_poly.pdbx_seq_one_letter_code
_entity_poly.pdbx_strand_id
1 'polypeptide(L)' 'MLLILALALFVILVGLGTWQVQRLHWKEGLLQTIDQRTHSAPRPLAELEKQFAATADVDYTPVTVTGTFLH' A
#
# COMPACT_ATOMS: atom_id res chain seq x y z
N MET A 1 -4.56 39.46 20.80
CA MET A 1 -5.56 38.37 20.61
C MET A 1 -5.59 37.88 19.15
N LEU A 2 -5.85 38.74 18.16
CA LEU A 2 -5.87 38.37 16.73
C LEU A 2 -4.58 37.71 16.22
N LEU A 3 -3.40 38.22 16.59
CA LEU A 3 -2.12 37.68 16.15
C LEU A 3 -1.86 36.25 16.66
N ILE A 4 -2.28 35.96 17.88
CA ILE A 4 -2.17 34.62 18.47
C ILE A 4 -3.09 33.66 17.73
N LEU A 5 -4.32 34.08 17.42
CA LEU A 5 -5.27 33.28 16.65
C LEU A 5 -4.76 33.00 15.24
N ALA A 6 -4.24 34.02 14.55
CA ALA A 6 -3.64 33.88 13.23
C ALA A 6 -2.46 32.89 13.24
N LEU A 7 -1.59 32.98 14.24
CA LEU A 7 -0.45 32.07 14.37
C LEU A 7 -0.90 30.63 14.65
N ALA A 8 -1.90 30.44 15.51
CA ALA A 8 -2.45 29.12 15.79
C ALA A 8 -3.06 28.48 14.53
N LEU A 9 -3.86 29.24 13.77
CA LEU A 9 -4.43 28.78 12.51
C LEU A 9 -3.33 28.45 11.49
N PHE A 10 -2.29 29.29 11.40
CA PHE A 10 -1.17 29.05 10.51
C PHE A 10 -0.46 27.72 10.82
N VAL A 11 -0.16 27.44 12.09
CA VAL A 11 0.46 26.17 12.52
C VAL A 11 -0.42 24.98 12.18
N ILE A 12 -1.72 25.08 12.41
CA ILE A 12 -2.68 24.02 12.07
C ILE A 12 -2.70 23.76 10.56
N LEU A 13 -2.77 24.82 9.74
CA LEU A 13 -2.80 24.70 8.29
C LEU A 13 -1.50 24.08 7.75
N VAL A 14 -0.34 24.49 8.26
CA VAL A 14 0.95 23.89 7.87
C VAL A 14 1.03 22.42 8.28
N GLY A 15 0.61 22.09 9.51
CA GLY A 15 0.58 20.71 9.99
C GLY A 15 -0.36 19.82 9.17
N LEU A 16 -1.57 20.29 8.89
CA LEU A 16 -2.54 19.57 8.07
C LEU A 16 -2.06 19.43 6.62
N GLY A 17 -1.54 20.49 6.01
CA GLY A 17 -1.00 20.44 4.65
C GLY A 17 0.15 19.44 4.52
N THR A 18 1.06 19.44 5.49
CA THR A 18 2.18 18.48 5.55
C THR A 18 1.66 17.05 5.67
N TRP A 19 0.72 16.80 6.58
CA TRP A 19 0.12 15.49 6.75
C TRP A 19 -0.64 15.03 5.50
N GLN A 20 -1.34 15.93 4.82
CA GLN A 20 -2.05 15.61 3.57
C GLN A 20 -1.08 15.16 2.48
N VAL A 21 0.05 15.85 2.29
CA VAL A 21 1.08 15.44 1.31
C VAL A 21 1.70 14.10 1.69
N GLN A 22 2.04 13.89 2.96
CA GLN A 22 2.54 12.61 3.44
C GLN A 22 1.54 11.47 3.22
N ARG A 23 0.25 11.73 3.48
CA ARG A 23 -0.84 10.78 3.28
C ARG A 23 -1.03 10.45 1.80
N LEU A 24 -0.88 11.44 0.92
CA LEU A 24 -0.92 11.24 -0.53
C LEU A 24 0.21 10.31 -0.97
N HIS A 25 1.46 10.63 -0.64
CA HIS A 25 2.61 9.80 -1.01
C HIS A 25 2.54 8.39 -0.44
N TRP A 26 2.07 8.22 0.80
CA TRP A 26 1.83 6.89 1.37
C TRP A 26 0.83 6.09 0.54
N LYS A 27 -0.30 6.70 0.13
CA LYS A 27 -1.29 6.04 -0.72
C LYS A 27 -0.74 5.73 -2.11
N GLU A 28 -0.03 6.67 -2.74
CA GLU A 28 0.57 6.47 -4.05
C GLU A 28 1.58 5.32 -4.04
N GLY A 29 2.45 5.25 -3.03
CA GLY A 29 3.40 4.15 -2.87
C GLY A 29 2.72 2.79 -2.68
N LEU A 30 1.61 2.74 -1.93
CA LEU A 30 0.80 1.53 -1.80
C LEU A 30 0.17 1.13 -3.14
N LEU A 31 -0.45 2.07 -3.87
CA LEU A 31 -1.05 1.80 -5.17
C LEU A 31 0.00 1.30 -6.17
N GLN A 32 1.16 1.94 -6.22
CA GLN A 32 2.27 1.52 -7.07
C GLN A 32 2.74 0.11 -6.74
N THR A 33 2.86 -0.22 -5.44
CA THR A 33 3.24 -1.57 -5.00
C THR A 33 2.21 -2.61 -5.45
N ILE A 34 0.92 -2.32 -5.27
CA ILE A 34 -0.18 -3.19 -5.69
C ILE A 34 -0.17 -3.36 -7.21
N ASP A 35 -0.04 -2.26 -7.96
CA ASP A 35 -0.05 -2.26 -9.42
C ASP A 35 1.11 -3.08 -10.00
N GLN A 36 2.32 -2.89 -9.46
CA GLN A 36 3.51 -3.65 -9.84
C GLN A 36 3.34 -5.15 -9.56
N ARG A 37 2.79 -5.52 -8.40
CA ARG A 37 2.60 -6.93 -8.03
C ARG A 37 1.49 -7.57 -8.84
N THR A 38 0.38 -6.86 -9.06
CA THR A 38 -0.77 -7.37 -9.83
C THR A 38 -0.40 -7.63 -11.29
N HIS A 39 0.43 -6.77 -11.90
CA HIS A 39 0.93 -6.96 -13.26
C HIS A 39 2.13 -7.91 -13.37
N SER A 40 2.65 -8.42 -12.25
CA SER A 40 3.75 -9.38 -12.29
C SER A 40 3.30 -10.73 -12.87
N ALA A 41 4.24 -11.48 -13.45
CA ALA A 41 3.93 -12.80 -13.99
C ALA A 41 3.42 -13.72 -12.86
N PRO A 42 2.30 -14.44 -13.07
CA PRO A 42 1.79 -15.37 -12.07
C PRO A 42 2.84 -16.39 -11.66
N ARG A 43 3.02 -16.60 -10.35
CA ARG A 43 3.97 -17.57 -9.81
C ARG A 43 3.27 -18.82 -9.29
N PRO A 44 3.93 -20.00 -9.25
CA PRO A 44 3.35 -21.20 -8.64
C PRO A 44 3.03 -20.96 -7.17
N LEU A 45 1.87 -21.44 -6.70
CA LEU A 45 1.43 -21.27 -5.31
C LEU A 45 2.47 -21.76 -4.29
N ALA A 46 3.10 -22.92 -4.55
CA ALA A 46 4.11 -23.50 -3.66
C ALA A 46 5.34 -22.59 -3.44
N GLU A 47 5.68 -21.75 -4.42
CA GLU A 47 6.79 -20.79 -4.30
C GLU A 47 6.36 -19.60 -3.41
N LEU A 48 5.11 -19.14 -3.57
CA LEU A 48 4.54 -18.09 -2.72
C LEU A 48 4.40 -18.55 -1.27
N GLU A 49 3.99 -19.79 -1.02
CA GLU A 49 3.87 -20.33 0.34
C GLU A 49 5.21 -20.32 1.10
N LYS A 50 6.30 -20.67 0.41
CA LYS A 50 7.67 -20.58 0.98
C LYS A 50 8.05 -19.13 1.26
N GLN A 51 7.78 -18.22 0.33
CA GLN A 51 8.07 -16.80 0.51
C GLN A 51 7.23 -16.18 1.64
N PHE A 52 5.97 -16.59 1.77
CA PHE A 52 5.08 -16.18 2.85
C PHE A 52 5.61 -16.65 4.20
N ALA A 53 6.03 -17.92 4.31
CA ALA A 53 6.63 -18.44 5.53
C ALA A 53 7.93 -17.71 5.93
N ALA A 54 8.67 -17.17 4.96
CA ALA A 54 9.92 -16.46 5.19
C ALA A 54 9.74 -14.97 5.51
N THR A 55 8.83 -14.28 4.82
CA THR A 55 8.78 -12.80 4.82
C THR A 55 7.37 -12.23 5.04
N ALA A 56 6.33 -13.06 4.93
CA ALA A 56 4.92 -12.65 4.88
C ALA A 56 4.57 -11.63 3.76
N ASP A 57 5.54 -11.23 2.94
CA ASP A 57 5.38 -10.20 1.91
C ASP A 57 4.97 -10.79 0.56
N VAL A 58 3.74 -11.29 0.48
CA VAL A 58 3.17 -11.88 -0.74
C VAL A 58 1.86 -11.24 -1.18
N ASP A 59 1.42 -10.19 -0.47
CA ASP A 59 0.19 -9.48 -0.75
C ASP A 59 0.11 -9.03 -2.22
N TYR A 60 -1.06 -9.22 -2.82
CA TYR A 60 -1.39 -8.82 -4.19
C TYR A 60 -0.52 -9.46 -5.29
N THR A 61 0.13 -10.59 -5.01
CA THR A 61 0.90 -11.34 -6.02
C THR A 61 0.00 -12.37 -6.72
N PRO A 62 -0.08 -12.37 -8.07
CA PRO A 62 -0.86 -13.35 -8.82
C PRO A 62 -0.24 -14.75 -8.72
N VAL A 63 -1.10 -15.77 -8.59
CA VAL A 63 -0.70 -17.18 -8.55
C VAL A 63 -1.46 -18.02 -9.56
N THR A 64 -0.79 -19.05 -10.07
CA THR A 64 -1.42 -20.08 -10.90
C THR A 64 -1.77 -21.30 -10.05
N VAL A 65 -3.01 -21.77 -10.16
CA VAL A 65 -3.51 -22.99 -9.50
C VAL A 65 -4.09 -23.94 -10.54
N THR A 66 -3.92 -25.24 -10.33
CA THR A 66 -4.47 -26.29 -11.18
C THR A 66 -5.32 -27.22 -10.32
N GLY A 67 -6.50 -27.61 -10.81
CA GLY A 67 -7.39 -28.52 -10.12
C GLY A 67 -8.33 -29.24 -11.08
N THR A 68 -9.00 -30.27 -10.59
CA THR A 68 -10.00 -31.02 -11.36
C THR A 68 -11.39 -30.64 -10.85
N PHE A 69 -12.29 -30.34 -11.78
CA PHE A 69 -13.68 -30.07 -11.44
C PHE A 69 -14.39 -31.40 -11.13
N LEU A 70 -14.88 -31.54 -9.89
CA LEU A 70 -15.76 -32.64 -9.48
C LEU A 70 -17.20 -32.16 -9.59
N HIS A 71 -18.00 -32.85 -10.40
CA HIS A 71 -19.42 -32.58 -10.61
C HIS A 71 -20.26 -33.67 -9.93
#